data_AF-A0A4V2SWW4-F1
#
_entry.id   AF-A0A4V2SWW4-F1
#
_cell.length_a   1.000
_cell.length_b   1.000
_cell.length_c   1.000
_cell.angle_alpha   90.00
_cell.angle_beta   90.00
_cell.angle_gamma   90.00
#
_symmetry.space_group_name_H-M   'P 1'
#
loop_
_entity.id
_entity.type
_entity.pdbx_description
1 polymer ?
#
loop_
_entity_poly.entity_id
_entity_poly.type
_entity_poly.pdbx_seq_one_letter_code
_entity_poly.pdbx_strand_id
1 'polypeptide(L)'
;MSWKKLFGKAIRNKLLADYYRDRDESKHKIYNEEYQKHLETFVSQYEGMHPNSIYQADSGRSKEMGSVRVLHASTYESVPVDVYVNQKPVVRNLPFSGITEYFSLPPGEYQMHIFPAGRQDEAILSQSVTIRSRRAYTLNTADIGTDLGVELLSYEDDLRKVPRRSKVRLIHVSSDMERVDIAVKGGNVLFSDVDFKEARFITLNPGIYTWEVRPAGRKEAEFTIPNITLKSGKDYTIFTLGRVSESPALQVVMVEDTLECER
;
A
#
# COMPACT_ATOMS: atom_id res chain seq x y z
N MET A 1 35.49 -0.89 18.30
CA MET A 1 34.28 -0.59 19.12
C MET A 1 33.11 -1.30 18.46
N SER A 2 32.26 -2.06 19.18
CA SER A 2 31.14 -2.81 18.54
C SER A 2 30.05 -1.87 17.99
N TRP A 3 29.44 -2.23 16.85
CA TRP A 3 28.33 -1.48 16.24
C TRP A 3 27.17 -1.22 17.23
N LYS A 4 26.90 -2.16 18.14
CA LYS A 4 25.88 -2.01 19.20
C LYS A 4 26.17 -0.81 20.13
N LYS A 5 27.45 -0.58 20.42
CA LYS A 5 27.89 0.54 21.28
C LYS A 5 27.79 1.88 20.55
N LEU A 6 28.02 1.90 19.23
CA LEU A 6 27.83 3.09 18.40
C LEU A 6 26.35 3.44 18.27
N PHE A 7 25.49 2.44 18.03
CA PHE A 7 24.04 2.61 18.00
C PHE A 7 23.50 3.16 19.33
N GLY A 8 23.88 2.58 20.46
CA GLY A 8 23.46 3.07 21.78
C GLY A 8 23.89 4.52 22.05
N LYS A 9 25.07 4.94 21.56
CA LYS A 9 25.51 6.34 21.65
C LYS A 9 24.72 7.27 20.73
N ALA A 10 24.42 6.84 19.50
CA ALA A 10 23.61 7.62 18.57
C ALA A 10 22.21 7.87 19.16
N ILE A 11 21.52 6.83 19.63
CA ILE A 11 20.18 6.97 20.22
C ILE A 11 20.20 7.88 21.45
N ARG A 12 21.18 7.71 22.35
CA ARG A 12 21.33 8.58 23.53
C ARG A 12 21.45 10.06 23.12
N ASN A 13 22.30 10.36 22.15
CA ASN A 13 22.52 11.73 21.69
C ASN A 13 21.32 12.30 20.92
N LYS A 14 20.58 11.47 20.17
CA LYS A 14 19.31 11.90 19.54
C LYS A 14 18.28 12.32 20.59
N LEU A 15 18.10 11.51 21.64
CA LEU A 15 17.19 11.82 22.75
C LEU A 15 17.60 13.12 23.47
N LEU A 16 18.90 13.34 23.69
CA LEU A 16 19.40 14.58 24.29
C LEU A 16 19.21 15.78 23.36
N ALA A 17 19.48 15.64 22.05
CA ALA A 17 19.25 16.70 21.07
C ALA A 17 17.77 17.10 21.02
N ASP A 18 16.86 16.12 21.03
CA ASP A 18 15.41 16.37 21.05
C ASP A 18 14.96 17.02 22.36
N TYR A 19 15.54 16.59 23.49
CA TYR A 19 15.27 17.21 24.78
C TYR A 19 15.71 18.68 24.82
N TYR A 20 16.85 19.04 24.22
CA TYR A 20 17.35 20.41 24.25
C TYR A 20 16.85 21.30 23.12
N ARG A 21 16.12 20.76 22.13
CA ARG A 21 15.67 21.46 20.91
C ARG A 21 15.08 22.84 21.17
N ASP A 22 14.16 22.93 22.12
CA ASP A 22 13.45 24.17 22.46
C ASP A 22 13.88 24.74 23.82
N ARG A 23 14.98 24.22 24.40
CA ARG A 23 15.44 24.54 25.77
C ARG A 23 16.83 25.17 25.80
N ASP A 24 17.73 24.73 24.93
CA ASP A 24 19.13 25.17 24.89
C ASP A 24 19.73 24.84 23.51
N GLU A 25 19.83 25.87 22.67
CA GLU A 25 20.30 25.74 21.28
C GLU A 25 21.73 25.20 21.20
N SER A 26 22.61 25.62 22.12
CA SER A 26 24.01 25.17 22.14
C SER A 26 24.09 23.69 22.46
N LYS A 27 23.34 23.21 23.45
CA LYS A 27 23.27 21.78 23.77
C LYS A 27 22.58 20.98 22.67
N HIS A 28 21.51 21.50 22.08
CA HIS A 28 20.86 20.86 20.94
C HIS A 28 21.87 20.62 19.82
N LYS A 29 22.67 21.63 19.45
CA LYS A 29 23.70 21.52 18.42
C LYS A 29 24.77 20.47 18.78
N ILE A 30 25.32 20.52 19.99
CA ILE A 30 26.35 19.56 20.46
C ILE A 30 25.84 18.12 20.39
N TYR A 31 24.65 17.86 20.92
CA TYR A 31 24.10 16.50 20.92
C TYR A 31 23.67 16.05 19.53
N ASN A 32 23.22 16.96 18.66
CA ASN A 32 22.91 16.62 17.28
C ASN A 32 24.19 16.27 16.50
N GLU A 33 25.30 17.00 16.69
CA GLU A 33 26.60 16.68 16.08
C GLU A 33 27.14 15.31 16.56
N GLU A 34 27.07 15.04 17.86
CA GLU A 34 27.48 13.74 18.42
C GLU A 34 26.55 12.59 18.01
N TYR A 35 25.26 12.86 17.77
CA TYR A 35 24.32 11.91 17.17
C TYR A 35 24.77 11.54 15.75
N GLN A 36 24.99 12.53 14.88
CA GLN A 36 25.39 12.29 13.49
C GLN A 36 26.70 11.50 13.40
N LYS A 37 27.73 11.93 14.12
CA LYS A 37 29.03 11.25 14.18
C LYS A 37 28.92 9.78 14.58
N HIS A 38 28.11 9.45 15.58
CA HIS A 38 27.92 8.07 16.01
C HIS A 38 27.02 7.26 15.08
N LEU A 39 26.02 7.91 14.48
CA LEU A 39 25.15 7.29 13.48
C LEU A 39 25.94 6.89 12.24
N GLU A 40 26.73 7.80 11.67
CA GLU A 40 27.58 7.55 10.49
C GLU A 40 28.55 6.39 10.75
N THR A 41 29.23 6.39 11.90
CA THR A 41 30.17 5.32 12.25
C THR A 41 29.43 3.98 12.46
N PHE A 42 28.23 4.01 13.05
CA PHE A 42 27.40 2.82 13.19
C PHE A 42 27.00 2.26 11.82
N VAL A 43 26.45 3.10 10.93
CA VAL A 43 25.98 2.72 9.59
C VAL A 43 27.13 2.09 8.81
N SER A 44 28.28 2.76 8.74
CA SER A 44 29.46 2.23 8.03
C SER A 44 29.90 0.85 8.55
N GLN A 45 29.95 0.65 9.87
CA GLN A 45 30.32 -0.66 10.43
C GLN A 45 29.24 -1.72 10.26
N TYR A 46 27.98 -1.34 10.40
CA TYR A 46 26.85 -2.24 10.30
C TYR A 46 26.69 -2.72 8.87
N GLU A 47 26.76 -1.84 7.88
CA GLU A 47 26.72 -2.20 6.45
C GLU A 47 27.92 -3.06 6.03
N GLY A 48 29.13 -2.75 6.52
CA GLY A 48 30.32 -3.57 6.26
C GLY A 48 30.23 -5.01 6.81
N MET A 49 29.50 -5.22 7.90
CA MET A 49 29.24 -6.55 8.49
C MET A 49 27.96 -7.21 7.98
N HIS A 50 27.03 -6.41 7.46
CA HIS A 50 25.72 -6.83 6.98
C HIS A 50 25.49 -6.27 5.57
N PRO A 51 26.14 -6.83 4.54
CA PRO A 51 26.02 -6.35 3.15
C PRO A 51 24.60 -6.45 2.57
N ASN A 52 23.67 -7.10 3.29
CA ASN A 52 22.24 -7.19 2.98
C ASN A 52 21.36 -6.38 3.95
N SER A 53 21.91 -5.39 4.66
CA SER A 53 21.11 -4.47 5.47
C SER A 53 20.24 -3.60 4.56
N ILE A 54 18.96 -3.46 4.94
CA ILE A 54 17.91 -2.81 4.14
C ILE A 54 18.06 -1.28 4.09
N TYR A 55 19.04 -0.73 4.79
CA TYR A 55 19.28 0.71 4.89
C TYR A 55 20.63 1.08 4.29
N GLN A 56 20.81 0.87 2.98
CA GLN A 56 21.79 1.65 2.26
C GLN A 56 21.26 3.07 2.14
N ALA A 57 21.85 3.99 2.91
CA ALA A 57 21.78 5.41 2.62
C ALA A 57 22.66 5.72 1.40
N ASP A 58 22.25 5.22 0.23
CA ASP A 58 22.89 5.51 -1.03
C ASP A 58 22.11 6.63 -1.72
N SER A 59 22.61 7.86 -1.54
CA SER A 59 22.09 9.10 -2.14
C SER A 59 22.18 9.13 -3.68
N GLY A 60 22.53 8.01 -4.34
CA GLY A 60 22.46 7.81 -5.78
C GLY A 60 21.45 6.76 -6.28
N ARG A 61 20.85 5.92 -5.41
CA ARG A 61 20.03 4.75 -5.81
C ARG A 61 18.52 4.98 -5.94
N SER A 62 18.02 6.15 -5.52
CA SER A 62 16.59 6.49 -5.58
C SER A 62 16.01 6.55 -7.00
N LYS A 63 16.85 6.48 -8.04
CA LYS A 63 16.41 6.55 -9.44
C LYS A 63 16.01 5.21 -10.06
N GLU A 64 16.17 4.07 -9.42
CA GLU A 64 15.89 2.77 -10.08
C GLU A 64 14.97 1.82 -9.31
N MET A 65 14.44 2.19 -8.15
CA MET A 65 13.54 1.34 -7.39
C MET A 65 12.16 1.21 -8.07
N GLY A 66 11.48 0.09 -7.83
CA GLY A 66 10.04 -0.01 -8.00
C GLY A 66 9.31 0.34 -6.71
N SER A 67 8.06 0.76 -6.82
CA SER A 67 7.19 1.06 -5.68
C SER A 67 6.10 0.00 -5.59
N VAL A 68 5.81 -0.46 -4.39
CA VAL A 68 4.82 -1.52 -4.15
C VAL A 68 3.97 -1.14 -2.96
N ARG A 69 2.66 -1.35 -3.04
CA ARG A 69 1.76 -1.36 -1.89
C ARG A 69 0.93 -2.63 -1.88
N VAL A 70 0.44 -3.00 -0.70
CA VAL A 70 -0.35 -4.23 -0.53
C VAL A 70 -1.71 -3.89 0.05
N LEU A 71 -2.78 -4.43 -0.54
CA LEU A 71 -4.15 -4.42 -0.04
C LEU A 71 -4.55 -5.84 0.37
N HIS A 72 -5.09 -5.99 1.57
CA HIS A 72 -5.76 -7.22 1.98
C HIS A 72 -7.26 -7.13 1.67
N ALA A 73 -7.67 -7.73 0.55
CA ALA A 73 -9.06 -7.78 0.08
C ALA A 73 -9.68 -9.19 0.04
N SER A 74 -8.92 -10.22 0.40
CA SER A 74 -9.43 -11.59 0.49
C SER A 74 -10.27 -11.75 1.75
N THR A 75 -11.38 -12.46 1.66
CA THR A 75 -12.23 -12.78 2.82
C THR A 75 -11.90 -14.12 3.44
N TYR A 76 -10.95 -14.86 2.84
CA TYR A 76 -10.48 -16.17 3.31
C TYR A 76 -9.99 -16.08 4.77
N GLU A 77 -10.48 -16.99 5.60
CA GLU A 77 -10.33 -17.02 7.07
C GLU A 77 -10.84 -15.80 7.84
N SER A 78 -11.14 -14.67 7.18
CA SER A 78 -11.63 -13.43 7.80
C SER A 78 -10.75 -12.92 8.95
N VAL A 79 -9.44 -13.13 8.87
CA VAL A 79 -8.45 -12.69 9.85
C VAL A 79 -7.46 -11.69 9.23
N PRO A 80 -6.88 -10.76 10.02
CA PRO A 80 -5.76 -9.95 9.55
C PRO A 80 -4.58 -10.82 9.08
N VAL A 81 -3.74 -10.25 8.21
CA VAL A 81 -2.60 -10.96 7.63
C VAL A 81 -1.25 -10.29 7.91
N ASP A 82 -0.21 -11.11 7.98
CA ASP A 82 1.19 -10.67 7.92
C ASP A 82 1.73 -10.88 6.50
N VAL A 83 2.43 -9.88 5.97
CA VAL A 83 3.01 -9.91 4.61
C VAL A 83 4.52 -9.97 4.68
N TYR A 84 5.11 -10.88 3.91
CA TYR A 84 6.55 -11.09 3.83
C TYR A 84 7.04 -11.00 2.39
N VAL A 85 8.23 -10.43 2.24
CA VAL A 85 8.97 -10.37 0.98
C VAL A 85 10.28 -11.13 1.20
N ASN A 86 10.50 -12.20 0.43
CA ASN A 86 11.67 -13.08 0.58
C ASN A 86 11.92 -13.48 2.05
N GLN A 87 10.87 -13.95 2.72
CA GLN A 87 10.85 -14.37 4.15
C GLN A 87 11.07 -13.25 5.18
N LYS A 88 11.23 -11.99 4.76
CA LYS A 88 11.33 -10.85 5.69
C LYS A 88 9.95 -10.20 5.88
N PRO A 89 9.49 -9.97 7.12
CA PRO A 89 8.22 -9.30 7.35
C PRO A 89 8.29 -7.85 6.87
N VAL A 90 7.32 -7.44 6.07
CA VAL A 90 7.17 -6.05 5.60
C VAL A 90 5.94 -5.37 6.20
N VAL A 91 4.88 -6.14 6.47
CA VAL A 91 3.64 -5.65 7.08
C VAL A 91 3.21 -6.67 8.13
N ARG A 92 2.73 -6.19 9.27
CA ARG A 92 2.17 -7.03 10.33
C ARG A 92 0.74 -6.61 10.61
N ASN A 93 -0.12 -7.59 10.85
CA ASN A 93 -1.51 -7.39 11.27
C ASN A 93 -2.28 -6.44 10.33
N LEU A 94 -2.15 -6.62 9.01
CA LEU A 94 -2.91 -5.88 8.00
C LEU A 94 -4.37 -6.37 8.05
N PRO A 95 -5.33 -5.56 8.51
CA PRO A 95 -6.72 -5.99 8.58
C PRO A 95 -7.31 -6.15 7.18
N PHE A 96 -8.43 -6.87 7.07
CA PHE A 96 -9.27 -6.81 5.88
C PHE A 96 -9.59 -5.36 5.51
N SER A 97 -9.59 -5.05 4.22
CA SER A 97 -9.68 -3.70 3.63
C SER A 97 -8.50 -2.76 3.94
N GLY A 98 -7.52 -3.23 4.72
CA GLY A 98 -6.28 -2.53 5.01
C GLY A 98 -5.37 -2.47 3.78
N ILE A 99 -4.89 -1.27 3.48
CA ILE A 99 -3.92 -0.99 2.42
C ILE A 99 -2.71 -0.28 3.00
N THR A 100 -1.52 -0.63 2.52
CA THR A 100 -0.29 0.05 2.92
C THR A 100 -0.04 1.30 2.10
N GLU A 101 0.79 2.20 2.62
CA GLU A 101 1.51 3.14 1.78
C GLU A 101 2.46 2.38 0.84
N TYR A 102 2.97 3.08 -0.18
CA TYR A 102 3.98 2.52 -1.07
C TYR A 102 5.32 2.37 -0.34
N PHE A 103 5.90 1.18 -0.39
CA PHE A 103 7.29 0.93 -0.03
C PHE A 103 8.11 0.62 -1.27
N SER A 104 9.41 0.89 -1.21
CA SER A 104 10.29 0.72 -2.36
C SER A 104 11.01 -0.62 -2.33
N LEU A 105 11.06 -1.30 -3.47
CA LEU A 105 11.85 -2.51 -3.68
C LEU A 105 12.81 -2.30 -4.87
N PRO A 106 14.04 -2.83 -4.81
CA PRO A 106 14.87 -2.94 -6.00
C PRO A 106 14.14 -3.69 -7.14
N PRO A 107 14.52 -3.48 -8.41
CA PRO A 107 14.00 -4.30 -9.49
C PRO A 107 14.43 -5.76 -9.32
N GLY A 108 13.51 -6.70 -9.53
CA GLY A 108 13.78 -8.13 -9.40
C GLY A 108 12.53 -8.98 -9.21
N GLU A 109 12.76 -10.28 -9.05
CA GLU A 109 11.75 -11.26 -8.66
C GLU A 109 11.71 -11.38 -7.14
N TYR A 110 10.51 -11.40 -6.57
CA TYR A 110 10.29 -11.50 -5.13
C TYR A 110 9.29 -12.60 -4.82
N GLN A 111 9.57 -13.40 -3.81
CA GLN A 111 8.57 -14.29 -3.22
C GLN A 111 7.76 -13.56 -2.18
N MET A 112 6.46 -13.43 -2.45
CA MET A 112 5.47 -12.90 -1.53
C MET A 112 4.86 -14.04 -0.74
N HIS A 113 4.93 -13.94 0.58
CA HIS A 113 4.19 -14.84 1.47
C HIS A 113 3.19 -14.05 2.29
N ILE A 114 1.98 -14.61 2.40
CA ILE A 114 0.91 -14.05 3.21
C ILE A 114 0.52 -15.10 4.22
N PHE A 115 0.58 -14.72 5.49
CA PHE A 115 0.24 -15.58 6.61
C PHE A 115 -0.91 -14.97 7.40
N PRO A 116 -1.70 -15.79 8.12
CA PRO A 116 -2.58 -15.26 9.15
C PRO A 116 -1.73 -14.50 10.19
N ALA A 117 -2.21 -13.35 10.66
CA ALA A 117 -1.43 -12.51 11.58
C ALA A 117 -0.99 -13.28 12.84
N GLY A 118 0.31 -13.22 13.15
CA GLY A 118 0.88 -13.92 14.31
C GLY A 118 1.09 -15.43 14.15
N ARG A 119 0.71 -16.02 13.01
CA ARG A 119 0.97 -17.42 12.66
C ARG A 119 1.95 -17.48 11.47
N GLN A 120 2.93 -18.38 11.50
CA GLN A 120 3.93 -18.55 10.43
C GLN A 120 4.13 -20.02 10.02
N ASP A 121 3.36 -20.91 10.64
CA ASP A 121 3.38 -22.35 10.41
C ASP A 121 2.85 -22.73 9.03
N GLU A 122 1.84 -22.02 8.55
CA GLU A 122 1.22 -22.27 7.23
C GLU A 122 0.89 -20.93 6.53
N ALA A 123 1.40 -20.77 5.31
CA ALA A 123 1.10 -19.61 4.50
C ALA A 123 -0.26 -19.78 3.82
N ILE A 124 -1.11 -18.76 3.90
CA ILE A 124 -2.34 -18.66 3.10
C ILE A 124 -1.99 -18.65 1.60
N LEU A 125 -0.89 -17.95 1.27
CA LEU A 125 -0.42 -17.79 -0.10
C LEU A 125 1.10 -17.69 -0.15
N SER A 126 1.67 -18.28 -1.19
CA SER A 126 3.06 -18.08 -1.63
C SER A 126 3.09 -17.86 -3.14
N GLN A 127 3.47 -16.67 -3.59
CA GLN A 127 3.46 -16.31 -5.02
C GLN A 127 4.64 -15.42 -5.38
N SER A 128 5.23 -15.65 -6.57
CA SER A 128 6.28 -14.78 -7.12
C SER A 128 5.70 -13.54 -7.78
N VAL A 129 6.35 -12.39 -7.57
CA VAL A 129 6.03 -11.12 -8.24
C VAL A 129 7.29 -10.48 -8.80
N THR A 130 7.18 -9.97 -10.03
CA THR A 130 8.25 -9.21 -10.67
C THR A 130 8.06 -7.72 -10.41
N ILE A 131 9.06 -7.07 -9.83
CA ILE A 131 9.09 -5.61 -9.67
C ILE A 131 10.06 -5.02 -10.67
N ARG A 132 9.58 -4.08 -11.49
CA ARG A 132 10.39 -3.37 -12.47
C ARG A 132 10.82 -1.99 -11.98
N SER A 133 11.96 -1.54 -12.49
CA SER A 133 12.51 -0.22 -12.19
C SER A 133 11.54 0.90 -12.56
N ARG A 134 11.37 1.87 -11.66
CA ARG A 134 10.52 3.06 -11.84
C ARG A 134 9.06 2.75 -12.16
N ARG A 135 8.59 1.57 -11.79
CA ARG A 135 7.18 1.17 -11.88
C ARG A 135 6.57 1.09 -10.49
N ALA A 136 5.30 1.41 -10.39
CA ALA A 136 4.53 1.28 -9.17
C ALA A 136 3.52 0.13 -9.32
N TYR A 137 3.31 -0.63 -8.25
CA TYR A 137 2.43 -1.79 -8.23
C TYR A 137 1.51 -1.75 -7.02
N THR A 138 0.25 -2.06 -7.25
CA THR A 138 -0.74 -2.37 -6.22
C THR A 138 -0.94 -3.88 -6.22
N LEU A 139 -0.56 -4.54 -5.13
CA LEU A 139 -0.70 -5.99 -4.94
C LEU A 139 -1.91 -6.26 -4.04
N ASN A 140 -2.90 -7.00 -4.53
CA ASN A 140 -4.14 -7.24 -3.81
C ASN A 140 -4.35 -8.73 -3.58
N THR A 141 -4.63 -9.13 -2.34
CA THR A 141 -5.16 -10.49 -2.12
C THR A 141 -6.58 -10.58 -2.67
N ALA A 142 -6.92 -11.64 -3.38
CA ALA A 142 -8.29 -11.92 -3.83
C ALA A 142 -8.63 -13.40 -3.61
N ASP A 143 -9.91 -13.69 -3.42
CA ASP A 143 -10.39 -15.06 -3.31
C ASP A 143 -10.37 -15.76 -4.68
N ILE A 144 -10.10 -17.07 -4.67
CA ILE A 144 -10.20 -17.92 -5.86
C ILE A 144 -11.52 -18.68 -5.81
N GLY A 145 -12.39 -18.41 -6.79
CA GLY A 145 -13.73 -19.01 -6.84
C GLY A 145 -14.56 -18.62 -5.62
N THR A 146 -15.53 -19.46 -5.26
CA THR A 146 -16.45 -19.14 -4.17
C THR A 146 -15.90 -19.38 -2.77
N ASP A 147 -14.74 -20.03 -2.57
CA ASP A 147 -14.07 -20.19 -1.25
C ASP A 147 -12.73 -20.98 -1.26
N LEU A 148 -12.18 -21.35 -2.42
CA LEU A 148 -11.04 -22.27 -2.50
C LEU A 148 -9.73 -21.53 -2.74
N GLY A 149 -9.27 -20.83 -1.69
CA GLY A 149 -7.93 -20.26 -1.61
C GLY A 149 -7.84 -18.79 -1.98
N VAL A 150 -6.62 -18.28 -1.96
CA VAL A 150 -6.28 -16.87 -2.15
C VAL A 150 -5.23 -16.75 -3.24
N GLU A 151 -5.29 -15.69 -4.04
CA GLU A 151 -4.23 -15.30 -4.96
C GLU A 151 -3.79 -13.86 -4.73
N LEU A 152 -2.62 -13.49 -5.27
CA LEU A 152 -2.11 -12.13 -5.26
C LEU A 152 -2.19 -11.53 -6.66
N LEU A 153 -3.13 -10.61 -6.84
CA LEU A 153 -3.27 -9.85 -8.07
C LEU A 153 -2.25 -8.72 -8.10
N SER A 154 -1.57 -8.54 -9.22
CA SER A 154 -0.59 -7.47 -9.41
C SER A 154 -1.09 -6.50 -10.47
N TYR A 155 -1.34 -5.26 -10.07
CA TYR A 155 -1.74 -4.18 -10.95
C TYR A 155 -0.61 -3.17 -11.07
N GLU A 156 -0.13 -2.92 -12.29
CA GLU A 156 0.78 -1.80 -12.52
C GLU A 156 0.00 -0.48 -12.40
N ASP A 157 0.53 0.44 -11.61
CA ASP A 157 -0.08 1.73 -11.36
C ASP A 157 0.35 2.75 -12.40
N ASP A 158 -0.63 3.35 -13.06
CA ASP A 158 -0.41 4.53 -13.87
C ASP A 158 -0.53 5.77 -12.99
N LEU A 159 0.59 6.40 -12.64
CA LEU A 159 0.65 7.60 -11.80
C LEU A 159 0.79 8.91 -12.61
N ARG A 160 0.61 8.85 -13.94
CA ARG A 160 0.68 10.04 -14.80
C ARG A 160 -0.50 10.96 -14.49
N LYS A 161 -0.21 12.16 -13.98
CA LYS A 161 -1.25 13.13 -13.62
C LYS A 161 -2.00 13.64 -14.85
N VAL A 162 -3.30 13.83 -14.70
CA VAL A 162 -4.15 14.46 -15.72
C VAL A 162 -4.50 15.88 -15.25
N PRO A 163 -3.96 16.94 -15.87
CA PRO A 163 -4.22 18.31 -15.43
C PRO A 163 -5.72 18.64 -15.43
N ARG A 164 -6.18 19.38 -14.42
CA ARG A 164 -7.57 19.90 -14.28
C ARG A 164 -8.68 18.85 -14.15
N ARG A 165 -8.34 17.57 -14.25
CA ARG A 165 -9.25 16.41 -14.13
C ARG A 165 -8.81 15.54 -12.97
N SER A 166 -9.68 14.65 -12.52
CA SER A 166 -9.33 13.60 -11.58
C SER A 166 -9.27 12.28 -12.33
N LYS A 167 -8.16 11.54 -12.21
CA LYS A 167 -8.07 10.19 -12.77
C LYS A 167 -8.55 9.21 -11.71
N VAL A 168 -9.42 8.29 -12.10
CA VAL A 168 -9.95 7.29 -11.17
C VAL A 168 -9.79 5.91 -11.77
N ARG A 169 -9.18 5.00 -11.00
CA ARG A 169 -9.13 3.57 -11.29
C ARG A 169 -10.16 2.86 -10.41
N LEU A 170 -10.97 2.00 -11.01
CA LEU A 170 -11.72 0.98 -10.29
C LEU A 170 -10.94 -0.33 -10.35
N ILE A 171 -10.83 -1.03 -9.22
CA ILE A 171 -10.39 -2.42 -9.13
C ILE A 171 -11.50 -3.22 -8.45
N HIS A 172 -12.11 -4.14 -9.19
CA HIS A 172 -13.19 -4.96 -8.67
C HIS A 172 -12.67 -6.28 -8.10
N VAL A 173 -12.76 -6.48 -6.79
CA VAL A 173 -12.28 -7.68 -6.08
C VAL A 173 -13.26 -8.19 -5.03
N SER A 174 -14.57 -7.98 -5.24
CA SER A 174 -15.63 -8.61 -4.46
C SER A 174 -16.00 -9.92 -5.15
N SER A 175 -15.78 -11.06 -4.50
CA SER A 175 -15.81 -12.38 -5.14
C SER A 175 -17.21 -12.91 -5.44
N ASP A 176 -18.24 -12.42 -4.75
CA ASP A 176 -19.65 -12.80 -4.95
C ASP A 176 -20.41 -11.88 -5.91
N MET A 177 -19.73 -10.85 -6.44
CA MET A 177 -20.19 -10.06 -7.58
C MET A 177 -19.31 -10.41 -8.78
N GLU A 178 -19.85 -11.14 -9.76
CA GLU A 178 -19.06 -11.49 -10.95
C GLU A 178 -18.70 -10.25 -11.78
N ARG A 179 -19.66 -9.33 -11.91
CA ARG A 179 -19.52 -8.08 -12.66
C ARG A 179 -20.27 -6.94 -11.96
N VAL A 180 -19.68 -5.74 -11.99
CA VAL A 180 -20.26 -4.54 -11.38
C VAL A 180 -20.43 -3.38 -12.34
N ASP A 181 -21.47 -2.59 -12.06
CA ASP A 181 -21.59 -1.21 -12.51
C ASP A 181 -21.30 -0.27 -11.34
N ILE A 182 -20.54 0.79 -11.60
CA ILE A 182 -20.39 1.93 -10.69
C ILE A 182 -21.09 3.12 -11.34
N ALA A 183 -22.07 3.69 -10.64
CA ALA A 183 -22.87 4.80 -11.15
C ALA A 183 -22.89 5.98 -10.18
N VAL A 184 -23.13 7.19 -10.69
CA VAL A 184 -23.55 8.31 -9.85
C VAL A 184 -25.01 8.07 -9.46
N LYS A 185 -25.34 8.24 -8.17
CA LYS A 185 -26.71 8.11 -7.67
C LYS A 185 -27.67 9.00 -8.46
N GLY A 186 -28.71 8.39 -9.05
CA GLY A 186 -29.69 9.08 -9.90
C GLY A 186 -29.12 9.63 -11.22
N GLY A 187 -27.90 9.26 -11.61
CA GLY A 187 -27.20 9.76 -12.78
C GLY A 187 -26.60 8.67 -13.65
N ASN A 188 -25.51 9.01 -14.34
CA ASN A 188 -24.85 8.15 -15.33
C ASN A 188 -24.05 7.01 -14.67
N VAL A 189 -23.95 5.90 -15.41
CA VAL A 189 -22.97 4.84 -15.13
C VAL A 189 -21.58 5.35 -15.50
N LEU A 190 -20.64 5.24 -14.56
CA LEU A 190 -19.23 5.67 -14.69
C LEU A 190 -18.35 4.52 -15.17
N PHE A 191 -18.57 3.33 -14.60
CA PHE A 191 -17.95 2.08 -14.99
C PHE A 191 -19.08 1.08 -15.24
N SER A 192 -19.11 0.48 -16.44
CA SER A 192 -20.14 -0.49 -16.81
C SER A 192 -19.51 -1.87 -17.02
N ASP A 193 -20.12 -2.92 -16.51
CA ASP A 193 -19.77 -4.30 -16.80
C ASP A 193 -18.27 -4.57 -16.54
N VAL A 194 -17.83 -4.28 -15.31
CA VAL A 194 -16.44 -4.50 -14.87
C VAL A 194 -16.34 -5.86 -14.22
N ASP A 195 -15.47 -6.71 -14.77
CA ASP A 195 -15.27 -8.09 -14.32
C ASP A 195 -14.57 -8.18 -12.97
N PHE A 196 -14.84 -9.25 -12.22
CA PHE A 196 -14.04 -9.60 -11.05
C PHE A 196 -12.57 -9.72 -11.44
N LYS A 197 -11.70 -9.09 -10.65
CA LYS A 197 -10.25 -8.92 -10.85
C LYS A 197 -9.86 -7.94 -11.97
N GLU A 198 -10.80 -7.25 -12.58
CA GLU A 198 -10.50 -6.22 -13.58
C GLU A 198 -10.11 -4.89 -12.91
N ALA A 199 -9.16 -4.19 -13.56
CA ALA A 199 -8.84 -2.81 -13.29
C ALA A 199 -9.19 -1.93 -14.50
N ARG A 200 -9.98 -0.87 -14.29
CA ARG A 200 -10.38 0.06 -15.35
C ARG A 200 -10.19 1.51 -14.93
N PHE A 201 -9.79 2.37 -15.87
CA PHE A 201 -9.59 3.80 -15.61
C PHE A 201 -10.63 4.67 -16.30
N ILE A 202 -11.01 5.76 -15.64
CA ILE A 202 -11.73 6.89 -16.24
C ILE A 202 -11.10 8.21 -15.79
N THR A 203 -11.49 9.31 -16.43
CA THR A 203 -11.25 10.64 -15.90
C THR A 203 -12.57 11.33 -15.63
N LEU A 204 -12.64 12.09 -14.55
CA LEU A 204 -13.81 12.83 -14.13
C LEU A 204 -13.47 14.30 -13.86
N ASN A 205 -14.52 15.13 -13.82
CA ASN A 205 -14.36 16.47 -13.28
C ASN A 205 -14.11 16.39 -11.77
N PRO A 206 -13.33 17.31 -11.20
CA PRO A 206 -13.28 17.48 -9.75
C PRO A 206 -14.67 17.82 -9.22
N GLY A 207 -15.00 17.33 -8.03
CA GLY A 207 -16.31 17.54 -7.43
C GLY A 207 -16.61 16.55 -6.31
N ILE A 208 -17.82 16.68 -5.77
CA ILE A 208 -18.35 15.76 -4.76
C ILE A 208 -19.42 14.90 -5.42
N TYR A 209 -19.33 13.60 -5.24
CA TYR A 209 -20.23 12.64 -5.84
C TYR A 209 -20.80 11.68 -4.79
N THR A 210 -22.00 11.17 -5.06
CA THR A 210 -22.52 9.98 -4.38
C THR A 210 -22.54 8.86 -5.40
N TRP A 211 -21.79 7.79 -5.14
CA TRP A 211 -21.67 6.65 -6.05
C TRP A 211 -22.46 5.45 -5.53
N GLU A 212 -22.85 4.59 -6.44
CA GLU A 212 -23.56 3.35 -6.18
C GLU A 212 -22.80 2.20 -6.85
N VAL A 213 -22.56 1.14 -6.08
CA VAL A 213 -22.09 -0.16 -6.58
C VAL A 213 -23.33 -0.99 -6.86
N ARG A 214 -23.48 -1.44 -8.11
CA ARG A 214 -24.62 -2.22 -8.57
C ARG A 214 -24.13 -3.50 -9.23
N PRO A 215 -24.90 -4.61 -9.19
CA PRO A 215 -24.64 -5.73 -10.07
C PRO A 215 -24.80 -5.25 -11.53
N ALA A 216 -23.93 -5.70 -12.43
CA ALA A 216 -23.94 -5.22 -13.81
C ALA A 216 -25.32 -5.35 -14.47
N GLY A 217 -25.78 -4.28 -15.13
CA GLY A 217 -27.08 -4.22 -15.82
C GLY A 217 -28.29 -4.01 -14.90
N ARG A 218 -28.11 -3.93 -13.58
CA ARG A 218 -29.19 -3.62 -12.62
C ARG A 218 -29.20 -2.14 -12.23
N LYS A 219 -30.35 -1.67 -11.73
CA LYS A 219 -30.51 -0.27 -11.27
C LYS A 219 -30.41 -0.13 -9.77
N GLU A 220 -30.70 -1.20 -9.05
CA GLU A 220 -30.64 -1.30 -7.60
C GLU A 220 -29.18 -1.33 -7.14
N ALA A 221 -28.87 -0.55 -6.11
CA ALA A 221 -27.53 -0.51 -5.52
C ALA A 221 -27.42 -1.52 -4.37
N GLU A 222 -26.34 -2.32 -4.39
CA GLU A 222 -25.94 -3.12 -3.23
C GLU A 222 -25.24 -2.24 -2.19
N PHE A 223 -24.52 -1.20 -2.65
CA PHE A 223 -23.78 -0.31 -1.77
C PHE A 223 -23.83 1.13 -2.29
N THR A 224 -24.00 2.10 -1.39
CA THR A 224 -23.98 3.54 -1.71
C THR A 224 -22.88 4.24 -0.93
N ILE A 225 -22.06 5.02 -1.62
CA ILE A 225 -20.93 5.76 -1.07
C ILE A 225 -21.22 7.25 -1.19
N PRO A 226 -21.63 7.93 -0.10
CA PRO A 226 -21.87 9.36 -0.14
C PRO A 226 -20.56 10.15 -0.12
N ASN A 227 -20.60 11.37 -0.65
CA ASN A 227 -19.58 12.41 -0.46
C ASN A 227 -18.15 12.07 -0.94
N ILE A 228 -18.01 11.25 -1.98
CA ILE A 228 -16.72 11.02 -2.64
C ILE A 228 -16.21 12.35 -3.21
N THR A 229 -15.07 12.81 -2.71
CA THR A 229 -14.48 14.08 -3.13
C THR A 229 -13.30 13.83 -4.08
N LEU A 230 -13.45 14.25 -5.33
CA LEU A 230 -12.41 14.20 -6.35
C LEU A 230 -11.77 15.57 -6.52
N LYS A 231 -10.45 15.65 -6.38
CA LYS A 231 -9.69 16.90 -6.54
C LYS A 231 -8.99 16.97 -7.89
N SER A 232 -8.84 18.19 -8.41
CA SER A 232 -8.12 18.47 -9.65
C SER A 232 -6.67 17.99 -9.60
N GLY A 233 -6.23 17.27 -10.63
CA GLY A 233 -4.86 16.78 -10.76
C GLY A 233 -4.52 15.64 -9.80
N LYS A 234 -5.52 15.04 -9.15
CA LYS A 234 -5.34 13.89 -8.25
C LYS A 234 -5.79 12.60 -8.93
N ASP A 235 -5.08 11.53 -8.57
CA ASP A 235 -5.32 10.18 -9.04
C ASP A 235 -5.86 9.38 -7.86
N TYR A 236 -6.88 8.56 -8.08
CA TYR A 236 -7.52 7.76 -7.05
C TYR A 236 -7.69 6.32 -7.52
N THR A 237 -7.49 5.36 -6.63
CA THR A 237 -7.94 3.98 -6.83
C THR A 237 -9.08 3.68 -5.88
N ILE A 238 -10.14 3.08 -6.43
CA ILE A 238 -11.33 2.63 -5.73
C ILE A 238 -11.37 1.12 -5.85
N PHE A 239 -11.45 0.45 -4.70
CA PHE A 239 -11.57 -1.00 -4.60
C PHE A 239 -12.96 -1.34 -4.10
N THR A 240 -13.67 -2.20 -4.82
CA THR A 240 -14.88 -2.88 -4.30
C THR A 240 -14.47 -4.27 -3.83
N LEU A 241 -14.69 -4.58 -2.56
CA LEU A 241 -14.17 -5.78 -1.90
C LEU A 241 -15.14 -6.30 -0.84
N GLY A 242 -14.98 -7.54 -0.42
CA GLY A 242 -15.90 -8.20 0.50
C GLY A 242 -17.06 -8.87 -0.21
N ARG A 243 -18.07 -9.27 0.56
CA ARG A 243 -19.22 -10.05 0.09
C ARG A 243 -20.54 -9.34 0.34
N VAL A 244 -21.45 -9.35 -0.62
CA VAL A 244 -22.82 -8.80 -0.50
C VAL A 244 -23.60 -9.53 0.59
N SER A 245 -23.50 -10.86 0.65
CA SER A 245 -24.34 -11.71 1.52
C SER A 245 -23.59 -12.35 2.70
N GLU A 246 -22.29 -12.11 2.83
CA GLU A 246 -21.42 -12.79 3.79
C GLU A 246 -20.42 -11.84 4.44
N SER A 247 -19.65 -12.33 5.41
CA SER A 247 -18.60 -11.57 6.07
C SER A 247 -17.22 -11.84 5.46
N PRO A 248 -16.35 -10.82 5.36
CA PRO A 248 -16.63 -9.40 5.58
C PRO A 248 -17.57 -8.81 4.52
N ALA A 249 -18.51 -7.98 4.98
CA ALA A 249 -19.52 -7.37 4.12
C ALA A 249 -18.89 -6.48 3.03
N LEU A 250 -19.60 -6.32 1.92
CA LEU A 250 -19.24 -5.48 0.79
C LEU A 250 -18.88 -4.08 1.28
N GLN A 251 -17.69 -3.65 0.88
CA GLN A 251 -17.10 -2.37 1.24
C GLN A 251 -16.45 -1.74 0.01
N VAL A 252 -16.30 -0.42 0.09
CA VAL A 252 -15.52 0.33 -0.87
C VAL A 252 -14.40 1.08 -0.17
N VAL A 253 -13.17 0.82 -0.61
CA VAL A 253 -11.97 1.52 -0.16
C VAL A 253 -11.55 2.47 -1.27
N MET A 254 -11.36 3.73 -0.94
CA MET A 254 -10.84 4.74 -1.84
C MET A 254 -9.53 5.29 -1.30
N VAL A 255 -8.50 5.32 -2.14
CA VAL A 255 -7.18 5.88 -1.82
C VAL A 255 -6.74 6.87 -2.87
N GLU A 256 -5.97 7.88 -2.44
CA GLU A 256 -5.25 8.75 -3.36
C GLU A 256 -3.94 8.07 -3.78
N ASP A 257 -3.68 8.00 -5.08
CA ASP A 257 -2.48 7.41 -5.64
C ASP A 257 -1.37 8.48 -5.73
N THR A 258 -0.55 8.51 -4.69
CA THR A 258 0.59 9.43 -4.56
C THR A 258 1.77 8.68 -3.94
N LEU A 259 2.95 8.77 -4.56
CA LEU A 259 4.19 8.27 -3.97
C LEU A 259 4.69 9.28 -2.92
N GLU A 260 5.23 8.80 -1.79
CA GLU A 260 5.70 9.68 -0.70
C GLU A 260 6.73 10.74 -1.14
N CYS A 261 7.52 10.49 -2.20
CA CYS A 261 8.43 11.49 -2.77
C CYS A 261 7.75 12.71 -3.43
N GLU A 262 6.42 12.71 -3.56
CA GLU A 262 5.64 13.79 -4.17
C GLU A 262 4.79 14.60 -3.15
N ARG A 263 4.88 14.30 -1.84
CA ARG A 263 4.23 15.08 -0.76
C ARG A 263 5.18 16.12 -0.18
#